data_AF-A0AAU9Y728-F1
#
_entry.id   AF-A0AAU9Y728-F1
#
_cell.length_a   1.000
_cell.length_b   1.000
_cell.length_c   1.000
_cell.angle_alpha   90.00
_cell.angle_beta   90.00
_cell.angle_gamma   90.00
#
_symmetry.space_group_name_H-M   'P 1'
#
loop_
_entity.id
_entity.type
_entity.pdbx_description
1 polymer ?
#
loop_
_entity_poly.entity_id
_entity_poly.type
_entity_poly.pdbx_seq_one_letter_code
_entity_poly.pdbx_strand_id
1 'polypeptide(L)'
;MAANDPVQERQLVLMERMSRRIDSILEGQKKLEDTNAVLQQENAKLKNQLASLEGQAKKKGNKRSKSSRRESNVVIPNDLRRETRLFFTKVKEVLKKEHGGESCLWTDLQMEAQFYRYFKTTKEREQRIRKGKNEEHKEKCKRSRRLLNKLERRQSSYEMLQASMTPKEKQYYSEILYIDYMSSEESDYEEQEDFITGEKEKKLARYVTKKLSWERTSLTNAKARLDRTYKNNLTPHARAMAKPRSVGGMSERPAPAGPL
;
A
#
# COMPACT_ATOMS: atom_id res chain seq x y z
N MET A 1 -43.85 16.11 55.41
CA MET A 1 -42.51 16.09 54.77
C MET A 1 -42.53 15.00 53.72
N ALA A 2 -42.66 15.38 52.43
CA ALA A 2 -42.88 14.43 51.34
C ALA A 2 -41.63 13.57 51.12
N ALA A 3 -41.80 12.24 51.19
CA ALA A 3 -40.75 11.28 50.88
C ALA A 3 -40.49 11.30 49.37
N ASN A 4 -39.24 11.55 48.96
CA ASN A 4 -38.82 11.44 47.56
C ASN A 4 -38.98 9.99 47.09
N ASP A 5 -39.71 9.80 46.00
CA ASP A 5 -39.97 8.49 45.40
C ASP A 5 -38.67 7.94 44.76
N PRO A 6 -38.17 6.76 45.20
CA PRO A 6 -36.95 6.15 44.67
C PRO A 6 -37.02 5.85 43.15
N VAL A 7 -38.21 5.83 42.55
CA VAL A 7 -38.38 5.70 41.10
C VAL A 7 -38.01 7.02 40.39
N GLN A 8 -38.41 8.17 40.95
CA GLN A 8 -38.08 9.48 40.40
C GLN A 8 -36.57 9.77 40.45
N GLU A 9 -35.90 9.35 41.52
CA GLU A 9 -34.45 9.52 41.69
C GLU A 9 -33.65 8.70 40.65
N ARG A 10 -34.07 7.47 40.36
CA ARG A 10 -33.47 6.63 39.30
C ARG A 10 -33.67 7.23 37.90
N GLN A 11 -34.86 7.78 37.65
CA GLN A 11 -35.16 8.43 36.38
C GLN A 11 -34.31 9.68 36.17
N LEU A 12 -34.09 10.48 37.23
CA LEU A 12 -33.23 11.65 37.20
C LEU A 12 -31.77 11.30 36.87
N VAL A 13 -31.21 10.27 37.53
CA VAL A 13 -29.84 9.81 37.28
C VAL A 13 -29.68 9.29 35.84
N LEU A 14 -30.69 8.60 35.30
CA LEU A 14 -30.68 8.16 33.90
C LEU A 14 -30.67 9.37 32.95
N MET A 15 -31.53 10.36 33.20
CA MET A 15 -31.59 11.59 32.40
C MET A 15 -30.27 12.35 32.42
N GLU A 16 -29.63 12.52 33.57
CA GLU A 16 -28.32 13.17 33.66
C GLU A 16 -27.23 12.44 32.86
N ARG A 17 -27.23 11.09 32.88
CA ARG A 17 -26.28 10.29 32.10
C ARG A 17 -26.53 10.44 30.60
N MET A 18 -27.80 10.49 30.19
CA MET A 18 -28.16 10.72 28.78
C MET A 18 -27.77 12.12 28.34
N SER A 19 -28.04 13.16 29.13
CA SER A 19 -27.65 14.54 28.80
C SER A 19 -26.14 14.66 28.62
N ARG A 20 -25.34 14.14 29.55
CA ARG A 20 -23.86 14.15 29.42
C ARG A 20 -23.38 13.41 28.16
N ARG A 21 -24.07 12.33 27.77
CA ARG A 21 -23.73 11.58 26.56
C ARG A 21 -24.10 12.37 25.30
N ILE A 22 -25.23 13.07 25.29
CA ILE A 22 -25.63 13.96 24.20
C ILE A 22 -24.62 15.10 24.04
N ASP A 23 -24.23 15.75 25.14
CA ASP A 23 -23.24 16.84 25.10
C ASP A 23 -21.90 16.36 24.55
N SER A 24 -21.44 15.17 24.96
CA SER A 24 -20.22 14.56 24.42
C SER A 24 -20.31 14.24 22.93
N ILE A 25 -21.49 13.87 22.43
CA ILE A 25 -21.72 13.60 21.01
C ILE A 25 -21.69 14.91 20.22
N LEU A 26 -22.38 15.94 20.71
CA LEU A 26 -22.43 17.26 20.07
C LEU A 26 -21.03 17.90 19.99
N GLU A 27 -20.24 17.81 21.06
CA GLU A 27 -18.85 18.29 21.06
C GLU A 27 -17.97 17.49 20.09
N GLY A 28 -18.19 16.19 19.97
CA GLY A 28 -17.53 15.34 18.97
C GLY A 28 -17.89 15.72 17.54
N GLN A 29 -19.18 16.00 17.28
CA GLN A 29 -19.66 16.45 15.98
C GLN A 29 -19.05 17.78 15.58
N LYS A 30 -19.02 18.76 16.49
CA LYS A 30 -18.40 20.06 16.25
C LYS A 30 -16.92 19.95 15.86
N LYS A 31 -16.15 19.12 16.57
CA LYS A 31 -14.73 18.85 16.23
C LYS A 31 -14.57 18.23 14.84
N LEU A 32 -15.46 17.32 14.47
CA LEU A 32 -15.47 16.72 13.14
C LEU A 32 -15.81 17.77 12.06
N GLU A 33 -16.75 18.66 12.30
CA GLU A 33 -17.09 19.75 11.38
C GLU A 33 -15.91 20.71 11.18
N ASP A 34 -15.26 21.13 12.28
CA ASP A 34 -14.09 22.00 12.25
C ASP A 34 -12.93 21.35 11.45
N THR A 35 -12.64 20.06 11.71
CA THR A 35 -11.59 19.34 10.96
C THR A 35 -11.93 19.19 9.49
N ASN A 36 -13.20 18.98 9.15
CA ASN A 36 -13.65 18.86 7.77
C ASN A 36 -13.52 20.21 7.03
N ALA A 37 -13.82 21.33 7.69
CA ALA A 37 -13.61 22.67 7.14
C ALA A 37 -12.13 22.95 6.83
N VAL A 38 -11.21 22.54 7.72
CA VAL A 38 -9.77 22.66 7.50
C VAL A 38 -9.32 21.83 6.29
N LEU A 39 -9.77 20.57 6.19
CA LEU A 39 -9.44 19.69 5.06
C LEU A 39 -9.99 20.24 3.73
N GLN A 40 -11.18 20.83 3.74
CA GLN A 40 -11.73 21.48 2.54
C GLN A 40 -10.88 22.67 2.10
N GLN A 41 -10.39 23.49 3.04
CA GLN A 41 -9.49 24.60 2.75
C GLN A 41 -8.15 24.12 2.17
N GLU A 42 -7.58 23.04 2.73
CA GLU A 42 -6.34 22.44 2.23
C GLU A 42 -6.53 21.85 0.82
N ASN A 43 -7.63 21.14 0.59
CA ASN A 43 -7.98 20.63 -0.74
C ASN A 43 -8.12 21.76 -1.77
N ALA A 44 -8.70 22.90 -1.40
CA ALA A 44 -8.78 24.06 -2.28
C ALA A 44 -7.38 24.63 -2.60
N LYS A 45 -6.49 24.70 -1.61
CA LYS A 45 -5.08 25.12 -1.83
C LYS A 45 -4.36 24.18 -2.77
N LEU A 46 -4.48 22.86 -2.58
CA LEU A 46 -3.84 21.85 -3.44
C LEU A 46 -4.37 21.91 -4.88
N LYS A 47 -5.68 22.10 -5.07
CA LYS A 47 -6.28 22.29 -6.41
C LYS A 47 -5.69 23.52 -7.12
N ASN A 48 -5.54 24.64 -6.41
CA ASN A 48 -4.95 25.86 -6.98
C ASN A 48 -3.46 25.67 -7.31
N GLN A 49 -2.71 24.95 -6.47
CA GLN A 49 -1.31 24.62 -6.74
C GLN A 49 -1.17 23.71 -7.97
N LEU A 50 -2.02 22.70 -8.12
CA LEU A 50 -2.05 21.84 -9.31
C LEU A 50 -2.36 22.63 -10.58
N ALA A 51 -3.35 23.52 -10.56
CA ALA A 51 -3.67 24.37 -11.70
C ALA A 51 -2.50 25.29 -12.09
N SER A 52 -1.77 25.83 -11.11
CA SER A 52 -0.56 26.63 -11.34
C SER A 52 0.57 25.81 -11.98
N LEU A 53 0.81 24.60 -11.48
CA LEU A 53 1.83 23.69 -12.03
C LEU A 53 1.50 23.23 -13.46
N GLU A 54 0.23 22.92 -13.75
CA GLU A 54 -0.22 22.59 -15.10
C GLU A 54 -0.08 23.78 -16.06
N GLY A 55 -0.40 25.00 -15.60
CA GLY A 55 -0.17 26.22 -16.37
C GLY A 55 1.31 26.47 -16.68
N GLN A 56 2.20 26.19 -15.73
CA GLN A 56 3.65 26.30 -15.93
C GLN A 56 4.21 25.20 -16.85
N ALA A 57 3.69 23.97 -16.78
CA ALA A 57 4.06 22.88 -17.67
C ALA A 57 3.68 23.18 -19.13
N LYS A 58 2.50 23.79 -19.37
CA LYS A 58 2.09 24.25 -20.70
C LYS A 58 2.98 25.37 -21.25
N LYS A 59 3.45 26.29 -20.40
CA LYS A 59 4.40 27.36 -20.81
C LYS A 59 5.83 26.84 -21.08
N LYS A 60 6.30 25.82 -20.34
CA LYS A 60 7.63 25.20 -20.56
C LYS A 60 7.65 24.18 -21.71
N GLY A 61 6.49 23.65 -22.12
CA GLY A 61 6.35 22.70 -23.23
C GLY A 61 6.60 23.30 -24.63
N ASN A 62 6.57 24.63 -24.78
CA ASN A 62 6.69 25.29 -26.09
C ASN A 62 8.14 25.61 -26.54
N LYS A 63 9.18 25.16 -25.81
CA LYS A 63 10.60 25.41 -26.16
C LYS A 63 11.50 24.17 -26.24
N ARG A 64 10.95 22.96 -26.15
CA ARG A 64 11.72 21.71 -26.31
C ARG A 64 11.01 20.70 -27.20
N SER A 65 10.76 21.10 -28.44
CA SER A 65 10.49 20.17 -29.54
C SER A 65 11.83 19.73 -30.14
N LYS A 66 12.31 18.55 -29.70
CA LYS A 66 13.22 17.61 -30.40
C LYS A 66 14.12 16.90 -29.36
N SER A 67 13.56 15.91 -28.69
CA SER A 67 14.36 14.78 -28.22
C SER A 67 13.47 13.55 -28.13
N SER A 68 13.71 12.65 -29.09
CA SER A 68 13.23 11.27 -29.23
C SER A 68 12.50 10.68 -28.01
N ARG A 69 11.19 10.93 -27.91
CA ARG A 69 10.29 10.01 -27.23
C ARG A 69 9.98 8.92 -28.24
N ARG A 70 10.63 7.76 -28.10
CA ARG A 70 10.10 6.51 -28.64
C ARG A 70 8.78 6.25 -27.93
N GLU A 71 7.73 6.89 -28.40
CA GLU A 71 6.38 6.47 -28.15
C GLU A 71 6.28 5.07 -28.72
N SER A 72 6.09 4.10 -27.84
CA SER A 72 5.56 2.81 -28.22
C SER A 72 4.16 3.06 -28.76
N ASN A 73 4.07 3.43 -30.04
CA ASN A 73 2.84 3.44 -30.80
C ASN A 73 2.39 1.99 -30.93
N VAL A 74 1.74 1.50 -29.88
CA VAL A 74 0.77 0.43 -30.05
C VAL A 74 -0.39 1.08 -30.79
N VAL A 75 -0.31 1.08 -32.11
CA VAL A 75 -1.46 1.33 -32.98
C VAL A 75 -2.48 0.27 -32.60
N ILE A 76 -3.51 0.68 -31.86
CA ILE A 76 -4.69 -0.15 -31.62
C ILE A 76 -5.46 -0.11 -32.94
N PRO A 77 -5.64 -1.24 -33.66
CA PRO A 77 -6.42 -1.28 -34.89
C PRO A 77 -7.81 -0.67 -34.64
N ASN A 78 -8.31 0.14 -35.59
CA ASN A 78 -9.56 0.87 -35.41
C ASN A 78 -10.78 -0.05 -35.20
N ASP A 79 -10.72 -1.27 -35.72
CA ASP A 79 -11.79 -2.26 -35.57
C ASP A 79 -11.90 -2.80 -34.14
N LEU A 80 -10.75 -2.99 -33.45
CA LEU A 80 -10.72 -3.35 -32.03
C LEU A 80 -11.38 -2.28 -31.16
N ARG A 81 -11.37 -1.00 -31.57
CA ARG A 81 -11.92 0.09 -30.75
C ARG A 81 -13.45 0.08 -30.69
N ARG A 82 -14.14 -0.39 -31.74
CA ARG A 82 -15.62 -0.47 -31.73
C ARG A 82 -16.12 -1.62 -30.87
N GLU A 83 -15.60 -2.83 -31.08
CA GLU A 83 -15.97 -4.01 -30.29
C GLU A 83 -15.62 -3.83 -28.81
N THR A 84 -14.43 -3.29 -28.52
CA THR A 84 -14.00 -3.01 -27.15
C THR A 84 -14.86 -1.95 -26.47
N ARG A 85 -15.38 -0.95 -27.21
CA ARG A 85 -16.33 0.05 -26.68
C ARG A 85 -17.71 -0.53 -26.41
N LEU A 86 -18.22 -1.40 -27.28
CA LEU A 86 -19.48 -2.11 -27.05
C LEU A 86 -19.38 -3.02 -25.84
N PHE A 87 -18.28 -3.77 -25.73
CA PHE A 87 -18.00 -4.61 -24.57
C PHE A 87 -17.87 -3.78 -23.28
N PHE A 88 -17.18 -2.64 -23.32
CA PHE A 88 -17.10 -1.72 -22.18
C PHE A 88 -18.48 -1.21 -21.75
N THR A 89 -19.33 -0.84 -22.71
CA THR A 89 -20.70 -0.36 -22.44
C THR A 89 -21.50 -1.43 -21.72
N LYS A 90 -21.45 -2.68 -22.20
CA LYS A 90 -22.11 -3.82 -21.56
C LYS A 90 -21.58 -4.12 -20.15
N VAL A 91 -20.25 -4.12 -19.96
CA VAL A 91 -19.62 -4.31 -18.64
C VAL A 91 -20.02 -3.20 -17.67
N LYS A 92 -20.05 -1.96 -18.14
CA LYS A 92 -20.48 -0.80 -17.36
C LYS A 92 -21.94 -0.92 -16.91
N GLU A 93 -22.84 -1.33 -17.79
CA GLU A 93 -24.25 -1.56 -17.45
C GLU A 93 -24.42 -2.64 -16.39
N VAL A 94 -23.68 -3.75 -16.51
CA VAL A 94 -23.67 -4.82 -15.50
C VAL A 94 -23.14 -4.31 -14.16
N LEU A 95 -21.99 -3.62 -14.15
CA LEU A 95 -21.41 -3.08 -12.92
C LEU A 95 -22.33 -2.07 -12.24
N LYS A 96 -23.00 -1.20 -13.01
CA LYS A 96 -24.00 -0.29 -12.45
C LYS A 96 -25.16 -1.09 -11.85
N LYS A 97 -25.72 -2.06 -12.55
CA LYS A 97 -26.82 -2.90 -12.05
C LYS A 97 -26.46 -3.65 -10.76
N GLU A 98 -25.27 -4.22 -10.67
CA GLU A 98 -24.80 -4.98 -9.51
C GLU A 98 -24.46 -4.10 -8.29
N HIS A 99 -24.02 -2.87 -8.53
CA HIS A 99 -23.63 -1.92 -7.47
C HIS A 99 -24.66 -0.82 -7.20
N GLY A 100 -25.96 -1.11 -7.40
CA GLY A 100 -27.05 -0.21 -6.98
C GLY A 100 -27.56 0.77 -8.03
N GLY A 101 -27.33 0.51 -9.31
CA GLY A 101 -27.80 1.30 -10.45
C GLY A 101 -27.22 2.72 -10.44
N GLU A 102 -28.08 3.69 -10.16
CA GLU A 102 -27.73 5.10 -10.02
C GLU A 102 -26.90 5.39 -8.75
N SER A 103 -26.94 4.49 -7.76
CA SER A 103 -26.15 4.58 -6.52
C SER A 103 -24.75 3.97 -6.65
N CYS A 104 -24.30 3.64 -7.87
CA CYS A 104 -22.99 3.05 -8.09
C CYS A 104 -21.87 4.02 -7.66
N LEU A 105 -21.07 3.60 -6.68
CA LEU A 105 -19.94 4.37 -6.14
C LEU A 105 -18.80 4.57 -7.14
N TRP A 106 -18.83 3.86 -8.27
CA TRP A 106 -17.77 3.89 -9.26
C TRP A 106 -18.15 4.84 -10.39
N THR A 107 -17.31 5.85 -10.60
CA THR A 107 -17.48 6.78 -11.71
C THR A 107 -17.20 6.10 -13.05
N ASP A 108 -17.83 6.58 -14.12
CA ASP A 108 -17.60 6.09 -15.48
C ASP A 108 -16.11 6.12 -15.85
N LEU A 109 -15.39 7.16 -15.41
CA LEU A 109 -13.95 7.31 -15.63
C LEU A 109 -13.13 6.23 -14.90
N GLN A 110 -13.51 5.88 -13.67
CA GLN A 110 -12.85 4.81 -12.91
C GLN A 110 -13.08 3.46 -13.58
N MET A 111 -14.31 3.18 -14.02
CA MET A 111 -14.63 1.95 -14.75
C MET A 111 -13.83 1.86 -16.05
N GLU A 112 -13.77 2.95 -16.82
CA GLU A 112 -13.02 3.02 -18.07
C GLU A 112 -11.52 2.80 -17.84
N ALA A 113 -10.94 3.48 -16.84
CA ALA A 113 -9.54 3.32 -16.48
C ALA A 113 -9.19 1.88 -16.06
N GLN A 114 -10.03 1.23 -15.25
CA GLN A 114 -9.81 -0.16 -14.85
C GLN A 114 -9.96 -1.12 -16.03
N PHE A 115 -10.94 -0.90 -16.88
CA PHE A 115 -11.16 -1.70 -18.08
C PHE A 115 -9.96 -1.64 -19.03
N TYR A 116 -9.45 -0.44 -19.34
CA TYR A 116 -8.23 -0.29 -20.13
C TYR A 116 -7.02 -0.94 -19.46
N ARG A 117 -6.87 -0.78 -18.14
CA ARG A 117 -5.78 -1.38 -17.39
C ARG A 117 -5.81 -2.90 -17.50
N TYR A 118 -6.98 -3.53 -17.39
CA TYR A 118 -7.14 -4.97 -17.54
C TYR A 118 -6.58 -5.46 -18.89
N PHE A 119 -7.10 -4.96 -20.02
CA PHE A 119 -6.65 -5.41 -21.34
C PHE A 119 -5.18 -5.12 -21.59
N LYS A 120 -4.68 -3.96 -21.13
CA LYS A 120 -3.25 -3.64 -21.20
C LYS A 120 -2.42 -4.68 -20.46
N THR A 121 -2.78 -5.01 -19.22
CA THR A 121 -2.04 -6.00 -18.42
C THR A 121 -2.10 -7.40 -19.00
N THR A 122 -3.23 -7.80 -19.60
CA THR A 122 -3.39 -9.09 -20.30
C THR A 122 -2.47 -9.16 -21.51
N LYS A 123 -2.49 -8.15 -22.38
CA LYS A 123 -1.62 -8.07 -23.55
C LYS A 123 -0.13 -8.07 -23.19
N GLU A 124 0.24 -7.30 -22.16
CA GLU A 124 1.62 -7.29 -21.65
C GLU A 124 2.02 -8.66 -21.08
N ARG A 125 1.11 -9.38 -20.41
CA ARG A 125 1.34 -10.75 -19.91
C ARG A 125 1.57 -11.72 -21.06
N GLU A 126 0.71 -11.72 -22.07
CA GLU A 126 0.87 -12.56 -23.27
C GLU A 126 2.20 -12.28 -23.97
N GLN A 127 2.56 -11.00 -24.10
CA GLN A 127 3.85 -10.62 -24.67
C GLN A 127 5.03 -11.15 -23.83
N ARG A 128 4.92 -11.14 -22.49
CA ARG A 128 5.94 -11.73 -21.61
C ARG A 128 6.00 -13.25 -21.75
N ILE A 129 4.87 -13.93 -21.86
CA ILE A 129 4.79 -15.39 -22.08
C ILE A 129 5.46 -15.75 -23.40
N ARG A 130 5.09 -15.07 -24.49
CA ARG A 130 5.71 -15.27 -25.81
C ARG A 130 7.22 -15.04 -25.81
N LYS A 131 7.71 -14.15 -24.96
CA LYS A 131 9.16 -13.87 -24.79
C LYS A 131 9.85 -14.79 -23.77
N GLY A 132 9.14 -15.73 -23.14
CA GLY A 132 9.69 -16.59 -22.08
C GLY A 132 10.04 -15.87 -20.77
N LYS A 133 9.68 -14.59 -20.60
CA LYS A 133 10.08 -13.76 -19.44
C LYS A 133 9.03 -13.70 -18.32
N ASN A 134 7.99 -14.51 -18.40
CA ASN A 134 6.86 -14.41 -17.48
C ASN A 134 7.22 -14.87 -16.06
N GLU A 135 7.98 -15.95 -15.91
CA GLU A 135 8.41 -16.44 -14.59
C GLU A 135 9.42 -15.50 -13.92
N GLU A 136 10.38 -14.96 -14.68
CA GLU A 136 11.29 -13.92 -14.19
C GLU A 136 10.52 -12.69 -13.66
N HIS A 137 9.49 -12.26 -14.40
CA HIS A 137 8.63 -11.16 -13.97
C HIS A 137 7.85 -11.49 -12.69
N LYS A 138 7.28 -12.69 -12.58
CA LYS A 138 6.60 -13.14 -11.35
C LYS A 138 7.56 -13.13 -10.16
N GLU A 139 8.77 -13.66 -10.31
CA GLU A 139 9.77 -13.64 -9.24
C GLU A 139 10.20 -12.22 -8.87
N LYS A 140 10.36 -11.32 -9.85
CA LYS A 140 10.62 -9.90 -9.59
C LYS A 140 9.49 -9.25 -8.80
N CYS A 141 8.23 -9.51 -9.15
CA CYS A 141 7.06 -9.02 -8.43
C CYS A 141 7.00 -9.57 -7.00
N LYS A 142 7.22 -10.88 -6.80
CA LYS A 142 7.29 -11.49 -5.47
C LYS A 142 8.41 -10.87 -4.63
N ARG A 143 9.61 -10.69 -5.19
CA ARG A 143 10.75 -10.04 -4.54
C ARG A 143 10.44 -8.60 -4.14
N SER A 144 9.83 -7.82 -5.04
CA SER A 144 9.41 -6.45 -4.76
C SER A 144 8.36 -6.39 -3.66
N ARG A 145 7.37 -7.30 -3.68
CA ARG A 145 6.34 -7.38 -2.63
C ARG A 145 6.94 -7.72 -1.28
N ARG A 146 7.87 -8.67 -1.21
CA ARG A 146 8.60 -9.00 0.04
C ARG A 146 9.36 -7.79 0.60
N LEU A 147 10.01 -7.02 -0.28
CA LEU A 147 10.74 -5.81 0.11
C LEU A 147 9.81 -4.75 0.70
N LEU A 148 8.66 -4.52 0.06
CA LEU A 148 7.62 -3.61 0.56
C LEU A 148 7.07 -4.07 1.91
N ASN A 149 6.66 -5.34 2.01
CA ASN A 149 6.17 -5.89 3.26
C ASN A 149 7.24 -5.79 4.37
N LYS A 150 8.54 -5.94 4.05
CA LYS A 150 9.63 -5.77 5.02
C LYS A 150 9.69 -4.34 5.53
N LEU A 151 9.57 -3.36 4.63
CA LEU A 151 9.53 -1.95 5.01
C LEU A 151 8.31 -1.64 5.90
N GLU A 152 7.13 -2.09 5.48
CA GLU A 152 5.86 -1.90 6.19
C GLU A 152 5.92 -2.45 7.63
N ARG A 153 6.44 -3.67 7.82
CA ARG A 153 6.64 -4.24 9.18
C ARG A 153 7.53 -3.38 10.07
N ARG A 154 8.59 -2.82 9.48
CA ARG A 154 9.55 -1.96 10.19
C ARG A 154 8.95 -0.59 10.50
N GLN A 155 8.16 -0.02 9.59
CA GLN A 155 7.41 1.21 9.82
C GLN A 155 6.39 1.03 10.95
N SER A 156 5.60 -0.05 10.91
CA SER A 156 4.65 -0.36 11.99
C SER A 156 5.36 -0.55 13.35
N SER A 157 6.53 -1.19 13.36
CA SER A 157 7.33 -1.34 14.60
C SER A 157 7.93 -0.02 15.08
N TYR A 158 8.26 0.88 14.16
CA TYR A 158 8.73 2.22 14.49
C TYR A 158 7.61 3.02 15.16
N GLU A 159 6.39 2.98 14.63
CA GLU A 159 5.22 3.64 15.23
C GLU A 159 5.00 3.19 16.69
N MET A 160 5.13 1.88 16.97
CA MET A 160 5.01 1.35 18.33
C MET A 160 6.10 1.86 19.28
N LEU A 161 7.32 2.08 18.78
CA LEU A 161 8.45 2.52 19.60
C LEU A 161 8.63 4.03 19.63
N GLN A 162 7.99 4.77 18.72
CA GLN A 162 8.27 6.18 18.50
C GLN A 162 8.10 6.99 19.79
N ALA A 163 7.11 6.66 20.63
CA ALA A 163 6.89 7.34 21.90
C ALA A 163 8.08 7.26 22.88
N SER A 164 8.82 6.15 22.89
CA SER A 164 9.95 5.90 23.82
C SER A 164 11.32 6.23 23.23
N MET A 165 11.39 6.70 21.98
CA MET A 165 12.63 7.06 21.31
C MET A 165 13.04 8.50 21.57
N THR A 166 14.35 8.74 21.64
CA THR A 166 14.93 10.08 21.67
C THR A 166 14.72 10.82 20.33
N PRO A 167 14.74 12.17 20.31
CA PRO A 167 14.63 12.93 19.05
C PRO A 167 15.68 12.54 18.00
N LYS A 168 16.91 12.26 18.43
CA LYS A 168 18.00 11.81 17.54
C LYS A 168 17.70 10.45 16.91
N GLU A 169 17.19 9.49 17.68
CA GLU A 169 16.77 8.19 17.14
C GLU A 169 15.62 8.34 16.16
N LYS A 170 14.61 9.18 16.48
CA LYS A 170 13.47 9.43 15.59
C LYS A 170 13.91 9.94 14.24
N GLN A 171 14.82 10.93 14.24
CA GLN A 171 15.40 11.47 13.01
C GLN A 171 16.13 10.37 12.22
N TYR A 172 17.03 9.63 12.88
CA TYR A 172 17.76 8.55 12.22
C TYR A 172 16.83 7.51 11.58
N TYR A 173 15.82 7.04 12.31
CA TYR A 173 14.82 6.09 11.78
C TYR A 173 14.02 6.68 10.61
N SER A 174 13.67 7.98 10.66
CA SER A 174 12.97 8.65 9.55
C SER A 174 13.80 8.73 8.27
N GLU A 175 15.14 8.72 8.38
CA GLU A 175 16.06 8.75 7.23
C GLU A 175 16.32 7.35 6.66
N ILE A 176 16.24 6.28 7.46
CA ILE A 176 16.56 4.91 7.03
C ILE A 176 15.34 4.03 6.68
N LEU A 177 14.11 4.46 7.01
CA LEU A 177 12.88 3.72 6.73
C LEU A 177 12.38 3.92 5.29
N TYR A 178 13.25 3.61 4.32
CA TYR A 178 12.95 3.60 2.89
C TYR A 178 13.40 2.30 2.22
N ILE A 179 12.85 2.03 1.03
CA ILE A 179 13.13 0.82 0.23
C ILE A 179 14.63 0.62 -0.05
N ASP A 180 15.37 1.70 -0.22
CA ASP A 180 16.79 1.65 -0.58
C ASP A 180 17.66 1.08 0.54
N TYR A 181 17.21 1.24 1.77
CA TYR A 181 17.85 0.68 2.95
C TYR A 181 17.43 -0.77 3.23
N MET A 182 16.42 -1.32 2.55
CA MET A 182 15.94 -2.67 2.84
C MET A 182 16.72 -3.71 2.04
N SER A 183 17.14 -4.81 2.69
CA SER A 183 17.78 -5.94 1.98
C SER A 183 16.76 -6.75 1.17
N SER A 184 17.17 -7.23 -0.01
CA SER A 184 16.34 -8.10 -0.86
C SER A 184 16.26 -9.53 -0.31
N GLU A 185 15.11 -10.16 -0.50
CA GLU A 185 14.86 -11.58 -0.16
C GLU A 185 14.58 -12.41 -1.42
N GLU A 186 15.34 -13.48 -1.61
CA GLU A 186 15.15 -14.50 -2.65
C GLU A 186 14.36 -15.69 -2.08
N SER A 187 13.53 -16.29 -2.93
CA SER A 187 12.77 -17.49 -2.58
C SER A 187 13.68 -18.69 -2.72
N ASP A 188 13.71 -19.58 -1.73
CA ASP A 188 14.41 -20.86 -1.82
C ASP A 188 13.36 -21.98 -1.74
N TYR A 189 13.29 -22.76 -2.81
CA TYR A 189 12.26 -23.78 -3.03
C TYR A 189 12.89 -25.16 -2.86
N GLU A 190 12.21 -26.04 -2.13
CA GLU A 190 12.57 -27.45 -2.01
C GLU A 190 11.52 -28.29 -2.75
N GLU A 191 11.97 -29.37 -3.38
CA GLU A 191 11.06 -30.35 -3.98
C GLU A 191 10.51 -31.24 -2.87
N GLN A 192 9.20 -31.14 -2.66
CA GLN A 192 8.47 -31.98 -1.72
C GLN A 192 7.56 -32.89 -2.53
N GLU A 193 7.69 -34.20 -2.32
CA GLU A 193 6.78 -35.18 -2.90
C GLU A 193 5.49 -35.21 -2.08
N ASP A 194 4.36 -35.06 -2.76
CA ASP A 194 3.06 -35.29 -2.17
C ASP A 194 2.91 -36.79 -1.89
N PHE A 195 2.72 -37.11 -0.62
CA PHE A 195 2.61 -38.48 -0.13
C PHE A 195 1.43 -39.26 -0.74
N ILE A 196 0.39 -38.56 -1.20
CA ILE A 196 -0.82 -39.18 -1.75
C ILE A 196 -0.69 -39.38 -3.27
N THR A 197 -0.21 -38.37 -3.97
CA THR A 197 -0.19 -38.36 -5.44
C THR A 197 1.15 -38.80 -6.04
N GLY A 198 2.23 -38.83 -5.25
CA GLY A 198 3.59 -39.05 -5.73
C GLY A 198 4.13 -37.90 -6.60
N GLU A 199 3.38 -36.80 -6.72
CA GLU A 199 3.82 -35.66 -7.52
C GLU A 199 4.83 -34.82 -6.74
N LYS A 200 5.93 -34.44 -7.41
CA LYS A 200 6.94 -33.53 -6.84
C LYS A 200 6.50 -32.09 -7.01
N GLU A 201 6.13 -31.44 -5.92
CA GLU A 201 5.80 -30.02 -5.90
C GLU A 201 6.97 -29.18 -5.38
N LYS A 202 7.24 -28.04 -6.03
CA LYS A 202 8.21 -27.05 -5.54
C LYS A 202 7.58 -26.19 -4.45
N LYS A 203 7.87 -26.51 -3.20
CA LYS A 203 7.36 -25.78 -2.04
C LYS A 203 8.37 -24.75 -1.54
N LEU A 204 7.86 -23.59 -1.14
CA LEU A 204 8.70 -22.56 -0.53
C LEU A 204 9.17 -23.01 0.86
N ALA A 205 10.45 -23.34 0.97
CA ALA A 205 11.09 -23.78 2.19
C ALA A 205 11.50 -22.58 3.06
N ARG A 206 12.29 -21.66 2.49
CA ARG A 206 12.85 -20.52 3.22
C ARG A 206 13.05 -19.29 2.34
N TYR A 207 13.36 -18.17 2.99
CA TYR A 207 13.78 -16.95 2.32
C TYR A 207 15.28 -16.70 2.54
N VAL A 208 15.98 -16.40 1.47
CA VAL A 208 17.40 -16.10 1.50
C VAL A 208 17.59 -14.59 1.45
N THR A 209 18.17 -14.02 2.50
CA THR A 209 18.46 -12.60 2.59
C THR A 209 19.88 -12.33 2.13
N LYS A 210 20.06 -11.42 1.16
CA LYS A 210 21.37 -10.92 0.75
C LYS A 210 21.76 -9.71 1.60
N LYS A 211 22.91 -9.76 2.26
CA LYS A 211 23.43 -8.66 3.08
C LYS A 211 23.89 -7.52 2.18
N LEU A 212 23.68 -6.28 2.61
CA LEU A 212 24.17 -5.10 1.88
C LEU A 212 25.64 -4.89 2.28
N SER A 213 26.55 -4.81 1.31
CA SER A 213 28.00 -4.68 1.61
C SER A 213 28.36 -3.37 2.30
N TRP A 214 27.57 -2.32 2.07
CA TRP A 214 27.73 -0.98 2.65
C TRP A 214 26.96 -0.78 3.97
N GLU A 215 26.18 -1.77 4.41
CA GLU A 215 25.37 -1.66 5.62
C GLU A 215 26.25 -1.72 6.87
N ARG A 216 26.28 -0.63 7.63
CA ARG A 216 27.05 -0.53 8.87
C ARG A 216 26.37 -1.26 10.02
N THR A 217 27.13 -1.50 11.08
CA THR A 217 26.64 -2.14 12.31
C THR A 217 25.51 -1.34 12.96
N SER A 218 25.57 -0.01 12.94
CA SER A 218 24.50 0.89 13.43
C SER A 218 23.17 0.62 12.73
N LEU A 219 23.18 0.60 11.40
CA LEU A 219 22.01 0.35 10.57
C LEU A 219 21.48 -1.08 10.76
N THR A 220 22.38 -2.06 10.85
CA THR A 220 22.02 -3.46 11.14
C THR A 220 21.30 -3.58 12.49
N ASN A 221 21.84 -2.94 13.52
CA ASN A 221 21.26 -2.96 14.87
C ASN A 221 19.91 -2.25 14.92
N ALA A 222 19.78 -1.10 14.24
CA ALA A 222 18.54 -0.36 14.16
C ALA A 222 17.43 -1.19 13.51
N LYS A 223 17.74 -1.87 12.41
CA LYS A 223 16.82 -2.80 11.73
C LYS A 223 16.48 -4.01 12.58
N ALA A 224 17.46 -4.60 13.26
CA ALA A 224 17.27 -5.76 14.13
C ALA A 224 16.37 -5.43 15.33
N ARG A 225 16.47 -4.21 15.89
CA ARG A 225 15.57 -3.72 16.95
C ARG A 225 14.12 -3.68 16.45
N LEU A 226 13.88 -3.12 15.26
CA LEU A 226 12.53 -3.08 14.67
C LEU A 226 12.00 -4.49 14.37
N ASP A 227 12.81 -5.36 13.77
CA ASP A 227 12.40 -6.72 13.43
C ASP A 227 12.06 -7.53 14.71
N ARG A 228 12.79 -7.30 15.81
CA ARG A 228 12.50 -7.92 17.11
C ARG A 228 11.19 -7.42 17.69
N THR A 229 10.94 -6.11 17.66
CA THR A 229 9.68 -5.52 18.11
C THR A 229 8.51 -6.07 17.32
N TYR A 230 8.61 -6.15 15.99
CA TYR A 230 7.58 -6.76 15.16
C TYR A 230 7.28 -8.19 15.59
N LYS A 231 8.33 -9.03 15.68
CA LYS A 231 8.20 -10.44 16.03
C LYS A 231 7.59 -10.65 17.41
N ASN A 232 7.93 -9.81 18.39
CA ASN A 232 7.39 -9.92 19.74
C ASN A 232 5.90 -9.59 19.81
N ASN A 233 5.41 -8.71 18.94
CA ASN A 233 4.00 -8.30 18.88
C ASN A 233 3.13 -9.21 17.99
N LEU A 234 3.73 -10.17 17.27
CA LEU A 234 2.95 -11.16 16.51
C LEU A 234 2.26 -12.16 17.44
N THR A 235 1.05 -12.57 17.05
CA THR A 235 0.36 -13.69 17.70
C THR A 235 1.18 -14.98 17.57
N PRO A 236 1.07 -15.92 18.53
CA PRO A 236 1.78 -17.20 18.46
C PRO A 236 1.59 -17.93 17.13
N HIS A 237 0.34 -17.96 16.62
CA HIS A 237 0.02 -18.55 15.33
C HIS A 237 0.74 -17.85 14.17
N ALA A 238 0.71 -16.51 14.11
CA ALA A 238 1.39 -15.76 13.06
C ALA A 238 2.92 -15.97 13.09
N ARG A 239 3.51 -16.11 14.29
CA ARG A 239 4.93 -16.47 14.44
C ARG A 239 5.24 -17.86 13.92
N ALA A 240 4.39 -18.85 14.21
CA ALA A 240 4.57 -20.22 13.73
C ALA A 240 4.45 -20.32 12.19
N MET A 241 3.58 -19.50 11.58
CA MET A 241 3.42 -19.42 10.13
C MET A 241 4.53 -18.65 9.40
N ALA A 242 5.42 -17.97 10.14
CA ALA A 242 6.49 -17.19 9.54
C ALA A 242 7.56 -18.11 8.94
N LYS A 243 7.82 -17.97 7.63
CA LYS A 243 8.88 -18.72 6.96
C LYS A 243 10.27 -18.33 7.50
N PRO A 244 11.17 -19.33 7.70
CA PRO A 244 12.52 -19.08 8.16
C PRO A 244 13.31 -18.25 7.15
N ARG A 245 14.28 -17.50 7.65
CA ARG A 245 15.20 -16.68 6.85
C ARG A 245 16.64 -17.13 7.08
N SER A 246 17.39 -17.34 6.00
CA SER A 246 18.82 -17.60 6.03
C SER A 246 19.60 -16.48 5.33
N VAL A 247 20.91 -16.41 5.55
CA VAL A 247 21.80 -15.47 4.88
C VAL A 247 22.41 -16.16 3.66
N GLY A 248 22.26 -15.60 2.46
CA GLY A 248 22.78 -16.20 1.22
C GLY A 248 23.73 -15.29 0.45
N GLY A 249 24.64 -14.63 1.16
CA GLY A 249 25.72 -13.84 0.56
C GLY A 249 25.44 -12.34 0.51
N MET A 250 26.23 -11.64 -0.32
CA MET A 250 26.22 -10.19 -0.44
C MET A 250 25.34 -9.71 -1.60
N SER A 251 24.78 -8.52 -1.45
CA SER A 251 23.97 -7.83 -2.44
C SER A 251 24.83 -6.82 -3.21
N GLU A 252 24.63 -6.75 -4.52
CA GLU A 252 25.26 -5.77 -5.41
C GLU A 252 24.57 -4.40 -5.40
N ARG A 253 23.53 -4.22 -4.57
CA ARG A 253 22.79 -2.95 -4.54
C ARG A 253 23.71 -1.82 -4.04
N PRO A 254 23.75 -0.68 -4.73
CA PRO A 254 24.58 0.45 -4.32
C PRO A 254 24.08 1.06 -3.02
N ALA A 255 24.97 1.79 -2.35
CA ALA A 255 24.61 2.58 -1.18
C ALA A 255 23.66 3.73 -1.56
N PRO A 256 22.62 4.00 -0.76
CA PRO A 256 21.79 5.19 -0.93
C PRO A 256 22.60 6.46 -0.64
N ALA A 257 22.16 7.60 -1.19
CA ALA A 257 22.83 8.90 -0.99
C ALA A 257 22.66 9.49 0.43
N GLY A 258 21.89 8.82 1.31
CA GLY A 258 21.59 9.28 2.67
C GLY A 258 22.57 8.71 3.72
N PRO A 259 22.19 8.76 5.02
CA PRO A 259 23.04 8.24 6.09
C PRO A 259 23.32 6.74 5.93
N LEU A 260 24.50 6.27 6.35
CA LEU A 260 24.93 4.86 6.33
C LEU A 260 25.08 4.30 7.75
#